data_AF-A0A918IEK2-F1
#
_entry.id   AF-A0A918IEK2-F1
#
_cell.length_a   1.000
_cell.length_b   1.000
_cell.length_c   1.000
_cell.angle_alpha   90.00
_cell.angle_beta   90.00
_cell.angle_gamma   90.00
#
_symmetry.space_group_name_H-M   'P 1'
#
loop_
_entity.id
_entity.type
_entity.pdbx_description
1 polymer ?
#
loop_
_entity_poly.entity_id
_entity_poly.type
_entity_poly.pdbx_seq_one_letter_code
_entity_poly.pdbx_strand_id
1 'polypeptide(L)'
;MTGTPRRGADGALADEVEGYLLWQARIAEAEQRAREFAGPLEWLTTGQREEIERRYVADSLQRARADLERIAARCASLRTEYEHRYQELRRRCVGVALAVCAGCTAVAALLLVL
;
A
#
# COMPACT_ATOMS: atom_id res chain seq x y z
N MET A 1 0.07 -32.13 -7.69
CA MET A 1 -0.44 -30.85 -7.16
C MET A 1 0.72 -29.96 -6.72
N THR A 2 1.62 -29.60 -7.64
CA THR A 2 2.84 -28.82 -7.34
C THR A 2 2.99 -27.69 -8.36
N GLY A 3 2.58 -26.50 -7.96
CA GLY A 3 2.77 -25.23 -8.66
C GLY A 3 2.06 -24.15 -7.86
N THR A 4 2.62 -23.01 -7.49
CA THR A 4 3.92 -22.39 -7.78
C THR A 4 4.18 -21.34 -6.67
N PRO A 5 5.01 -21.60 -5.65
CA PRO A 5 5.39 -20.57 -4.66
C PRO A 5 6.28 -19.46 -5.28
N ARG A 6 7.00 -19.78 -6.35
CA ARG A 6 7.95 -18.88 -7.04
C ARG A 6 7.30 -17.61 -7.60
N ARG A 7 6.07 -17.70 -8.12
CA ARG A 7 5.37 -16.57 -8.75
C ARG A 7 4.96 -15.48 -7.73
N GLY A 8 4.77 -15.85 -6.46
CA GLY A 8 4.50 -14.89 -5.37
C GLY A 8 5.77 -14.22 -4.84
N ALA A 9 6.88 -14.96 -4.79
CA ALA A 9 8.19 -14.40 -4.43
C ALA A 9 8.69 -13.41 -5.50
N ASP A 10 8.53 -13.74 -6.78
CA ASP A 10 8.89 -12.86 -7.90
C ASP A 10 8.09 -11.54 -7.85
N GLY A 11 6.82 -11.58 -7.45
CA GLY A 11 5.98 -10.40 -7.27
C GLY A 11 6.40 -9.52 -6.08
N ALA A 12 6.68 -10.14 -4.93
CA ALA A 12 7.14 -9.40 -3.75
C ALA A 12 8.48 -8.68 -3.98
N LEU A 13 9.40 -9.33 -4.71
CA LEU A 13 10.67 -8.72 -5.10
C LEU A 13 10.47 -7.57 -6.09
N ALA A 14 9.53 -7.71 -7.04
CA ALA A 14 9.20 -6.63 -7.97
C ALA A 14 8.65 -5.40 -7.24
N ASP A 15 7.75 -5.59 -6.27
CA ASP A 15 7.19 -4.50 -5.46
C ASP A 15 8.28 -3.78 -4.62
N GLU A 16 9.22 -4.54 -4.04
CA GLU A 16 10.33 -3.97 -3.26
C GLU A 16 11.29 -3.16 -4.15
N VAL A 17 11.60 -3.69 -5.34
CA VAL A 17 12.43 -2.98 -6.32
C VAL A 17 11.72 -1.72 -6.82
N GLU A 18 10.42 -1.78 -7.11
CA GLU A 18 9.64 -0.60 -7.51
C GLU A 18 9.67 0.47 -6.42
N GLY A 19 9.46 0.09 -5.15
CA GLY A 19 9.56 0.99 -4.01
C GLY A 19 10.94 1.65 -3.88
N TYR A 20 12.01 0.86 -4.07
CA TYR A 20 13.37 1.38 -4.08
C TYR A 20 13.59 2.38 -5.23
N LEU A 21 13.16 2.06 -6.45
CA LEU A 21 13.31 2.93 -7.61
C LEU A 21 12.55 4.24 -7.46
N LEU A 22 11.32 4.19 -6.94
CA LEU A 22 10.52 5.38 -6.62
C LEU A 22 11.23 6.26 -5.58
N TRP A 23 11.85 5.65 -4.57
CA TRP A 23 12.60 6.39 -3.56
C TRP A 23 13.88 7.03 -4.14
N GLN A 24 14.62 6.31 -4.99
CA GLN A 24 15.78 6.88 -5.68
C GLN A 24 15.40 8.05 -6.59
N ALA A 25 14.29 7.93 -7.33
CA ALA A 25 13.76 9.03 -8.12
C ALA A 25 13.43 10.26 -7.26
N ARG A 26 12.86 10.04 -6.06
CA ARG A 26 12.57 11.13 -5.12
C ARG A 26 13.83 11.80 -4.56
N ILE A 27 14.90 11.05 -4.31
CA ILE A 27 16.20 11.62 -3.91
C ILE A 27 16.74 12.51 -5.02
N ALA A 28 16.80 12.00 -6.25
CA ALA A 28 17.31 12.76 -7.40
C ALA A 28 16.48 14.04 -7.65
N GLU A 29 15.16 13.95 -7.52
CA GLU A 29 14.24 15.09 -7.63
C GLU A 29 14.49 16.13 -6.53
N ALA A 30 14.70 15.71 -5.28
CA ALA A 30 14.97 16.60 -4.16
C ALA A 30 16.31 17.33 -4.33
N GLU A 31 17.36 16.61 -4.76
CA GLU A 31 18.67 17.20 -5.06
C GLU A 31 18.59 18.21 -6.20
N GLN A 32 17.85 17.89 -7.27
CA GLN A 32 17.65 18.80 -8.39
C GLN A 32 16.93 20.07 -7.95
N ARG A 33 15.83 19.94 -7.19
CA ARG A 33 15.11 21.10 -6.64
C ARG A 33 15.97 21.95 -5.71
N ALA A 34 16.84 21.32 -4.92
CA ALA A 34 17.75 22.03 -4.04
C ALA A 34 18.71 22.92 -4.85
N ARG A 35 19.31 22.38 -5.92
CA ARG A 35 20.18 23.13 -6.84
C ARG A 35 19.43 24.25 -7.56
N GLU A 36 18.21 23.99 -8.02
CA GLU A 36 17.36 25.00 -8.67
C GLU A 36 16.97 26.13 -7.69
N PHE A 37 16.69 25.78 -6.43
CA PHE A 37 16.35 26.75 -5.38
C PHE A 37 17.56 27.62 -5.01
N ALA A 38 18.73 27.01 -4.83
CA ALA A 38 19.93 27.75 -4.46
C ALA A 38 20.56 28.48 -5.67
N GLY A 39 20.32 28.00 -6.90
CA GLY A 39 20.75 28.54 -8.18
C GLY A 39 20.81 30.08 -8.20
N PRO A 40 19.66 30.77 -8.08
CA PRO A 40 19.54 32.23 -8.12
C PRO A 40 20.24 33.00 -6.99
N LEU A 41 20.70 32.34 -5.92
CA LEU A 41 21.32 32.99 -4.76
C LEU A 41 22.82 33.19 -5.00
N GLU A 42 23.16 34.01 -5.98
CA GLU A 42 24.55 34.24 -6.44
C GLU A 42 25.44 34.93 -5.40
N TRP A 43 24.86 35.56 -4.39
CA TRP A 43 25.58 36.20 -3.29
C TRP A 43 26.11 35.20 -2.24
N LEU A 44 25.73 33.92 -2.33
CA LEU A 44 26.23 32.88 -1.44
C LEU A 44 27.59 32.35 -1.88
N THR A 45 28.46 32.11 -0.91
CA THR A 45 29.66 31.29 -1.13
C THR A 45 29.28 29.85 -1.45
N THR A 46 30.18 29.12 -2.12
CA THR A 46 29.98 27.69 -2.45
C THR A 46 29.62 26.86 -1.22
N GLY A 47 30.32 27.06 -0.09
CA GLY A 47 30.04 26.31 1.15
C GLY A 47 28.66 26.63 1.76
N GLN A 48 28.20 27.88 1.67
CA GLN A 48 26.86 28.25 2.13
C GLN A 48 25.77 27.66 1.23
N ARG A 49 26.01 27.66 -0.09
CA ARG A 49 25.12 27.05 -1.08
C ARG A 49 24.97 25.55 -0.84
N GLU A 50 26.07 24.83 -0.71
CA GLU A 50 26.05 23.38 -0.43
C GLU A 50 25.33 23.05 0.89
N GLU A 51 25.52 23.84 1.94
CA GLU A 51 24.82 23.63 3.21
C GLU A 51 23.30 23.84 3.08
N ILE A 52 22.88 24.88 2.35
CA ILE A 52 21.46 25.12 2.08
C ILE A 52 20.87 23.97 1.25
N GLU A 53 21.57 23.53 0.21
CA GLU A 53 21.13 22.41 -0.63
C GLU A 53 20.99 21.12 0.20
N ARG A 54 21.98 20.78 1.03
CA ARG A 54 21.90 19.61 1.93
C ARG A 54 20.71 19.68 2.88
N ARG A 55 20.47 20.83 3.52
CA ARG A 55 19.32 21.00 4.43
C ARG A 55 17.98 20.92 3.70
N TYR A 56 17.91 21.50 2.51
CA TYR A 56 16.72 21.43 1.67
C TYR A 56 16.38 19.98 1.31
N VAL A 57 17.38 19.19 0.86
CA VAL A 57 17.20 17.77 0.54
C VAL A 57 16.73 17.00 1.78
N ALA A 58 17.39 17.21 2.92
CA ALA A 58 17.03 16.52 4.17
C ALA A 58 15.58 16.81 4.60
N ASP A 59 15.17 18.08 4.62
CA ASP A 59 13.79 18.47 4.97
C ASP A 59 12.77 17.92 3.96
N SER A 60 13.08 18.00 2.66
CA SER A 60 12.20 17.48 1.59
C SER A 60 11.99 15.98 1.71
N LEU A 61 13.06 15.21 1.94
CA LEU A 61 12.97 13.76 2.11
C LEU A 61 12.26 13.36 3.41
N GLN A 62 12.47 14.13 4.49
CA GLN A 62 11.77 13.90 5.75
C GLN A 62 10.25 14.10 5.60
N ARG A 63 9.82 15.16 4.91
CA ARG A 63 8.39 15.40 4.61
C ARG A 63 7.82 14.31 3.73
N ALA A 64 8.51 13.96 2.64
CA ALA A 64 8.08 12.92 1.72
C ALA A 64 7.90 11.57 2.44
N ARG A 65 8.82 11.22 3.33
CA ARG A 65 8.70 10.01 4.16
C ARG A 65 7.48 10.06 5.08
N ALA A 66 7.27 11.16 5.79
CA ALA A 66 6.13 11.30 6.70
C ALA A 66 4.79 11.21 5.95
N ASP A 67 4.71 11.75 4.73
CA ASP A 67 3.52 11.65 3.89
C ASP A 67 3.28 10.20 3.43
N LEU A 68 4.33 9.49 3.00
CA LEU A 68 4.23 8.07 2.63
C LEU A 68 3.77 7.22 3.81
N GLU A 69 4.32 7.42 5.00
CA GLU A 69 3.92 6.72 6.23
C GLU A 69 2.44 6.98 6.57
N ARG A 70 1.99 8.24 6.44
CA ARG A 70 0.59 8.61 6.66
C ARG A 70 -0.35 7.94 5.65
N ILE A 71 0.01 7.94 4.37
CA ILE A 71 -0.78 7.30 3.32
C ILE A 71 -0.86 5.79 3.56
N ALA A 72 0.28 5.15 3.85
CA ALA A 72 0.34 3.73 4.15
C ALA A 72 -0.56 3.36 5.35
N ALA A 73 -0.50 4.13 6.44
CA ALA A 73 -1.36 3.95 7.60
C ALA A 73 -2.85 4.09 7.25
N ARG A 74 -3.21 5.07 6.42
CA ARG A 74 -4.60 5.26 5.97
C ARG A 74 -5.08 4.12 5.08
N CYS A 75 -4.25 3.66 4.14
CA CYS A 75 -4.57 2.50 3.29
C CYS A 75 -4.78 1.23 4.14
N ALA A 76 -3.93 0.99 5.14
CA ALA A 76 -4.08 -0.14 6.06
C ALA A 76 -5.37 -0.06 6.89
N SER A 77 -5.70 1.14 7.40
CA SER A 77 -6.95 1.38 8.12
C SER A 77 -8.18 1.12 7.23
N LEU A 78 -8.21 1.67 6.02
CA LEU A 78 -9.30 1.43 5.06
C LEU A 78 -9.44 -0.05 4.74
N ARG A 79 -8.33 -0.73 4.44
CA ARG A 79 -8.33 -2.17 4.16
C ARG A 79 -8.94 -2.96 5.31
N THR A 80 -8.59 -2.63 6.55
CA THR A 80 -9.12 -3.29 7.75
C THR A 80 -10.64 -3.07 7.89
N GLU A 81 -11.12 -1.85 7.64
CA GLU A 81 -12.56 -1.55 7.68
C GLU A 81 -13.34 -2.34 6.61
N TYR A 82 -12.84 -2.38 5.38
CA TYR A 82 -13.46 -3.12 4.28
C TYR A 82 -13.42 -4.64 4.51
N GLU A 83 -12.29 -5.17 4.97
CA GLU A 83 -12.17 -6.61 5.28
C GLU A 83 -13.15 -7.01 6.39
N HIS A 84 -13.32 -6.19 7.42
CA HIS A 84 -14.32 -6.45 8.47
C HIS A 84 -15.74 -6.52 7.89
N ARG A 85 -16.15 -5.52 7.09
CA ARG A 85 -17.48 -5.50 6.45
C ARG A 85 -17.69 -6.68 5.52
N TYR A 86 -16.67 -7.04 4.74
CA TYR A 86 -16.72 -8.17 3.84
C TYR A 86 -16.87 -9.49 4.59
N GLN A 87 -16.12 -9.69 5.68
CA GLN A 87 -16.23 -10.90 6.50
C GLN A 87 -17.62 -11.05 7.11
N GLU A 88 -18.23 -9.96 7.57
CA GLU A 88 -19.60 -9.97 8.08
C GLU A 88 -20.60 -10.37 6.99
N LEU A 89 -20.54 -9.73 5.82
CA LEU A 89 -21.43 -10.04 4.71
C LEU A 89 -21.24 -11.49 4.23
N ARG A 90 -19.99 -11.95 4.12
CA ARG A 90 -19.65 -13.32 3.77
C ARG A 90 -20.25 -14.31 4.76
N ARG A 91 -20.14 -14.07 6.06
CA ARG A 91 -20.75 -14.94 7.09
C ARG A 91 -22.26 -15.01 6.94
N ARG A 92 -22.92 -13.87 6.69
CA ARG A 92 -24.38 -13.84 6.47
C ARG A 92 -24.78 -14.61 5.21
N CYS A 93 -24.12 -14.38 4.08
CA CYS A 93 -24.40 -15.09 2.83
C CYS A 93 -24.17 -16.60 2.96
N VAL A 94 -23.06 -17.02 3.58
CA VAL A 94 -22.79 -18.44 3.83
C VAL A 94 -23.83 -19.03 4.77
N GLY A 95 -24.21 -18.33 5.84
CA GLY A 95 -25.26 -18.78 6.76
C GLY A 95 -26.62 -18.96 6.08
N VAL A 96 -27.05 -17.99 5.26
CA VAL A 96 -28.28 -18.08 4.48
C VAL A 96 -28.23 -19.23 3.48
N ALA A 97 -27.12 -19.39 2.74
CA ALA A 97 -26.96 -20.49 1.80
C ALA A 97 -27.04 -21.85 2.49
N LEU A 98 -26.39 -22.01 3.65
CA LEU A 98 -26.48 -23.24 4.45
C LEU A 98 -27.89 -23.50 4.97
N ALA A 99 -28.60 -22.47 5.44
CA ALA A 99 -29.98 -22.59 5.91
C ALA A 99 -30.94 -23.00 4.78
N VAL A 100 -30.77 -22.43 3.58
CA VAL A 100 -31.55 -22.81 2.38
C VAL A 100 -31.27 -24.26 2.00
N CYS A 101 -29.99 -24.66 1.92
CA CYS A 101 -29.63 -26.05 1.64
C CYS A 101 -30.23 -27.03 2.66
N ALA A 102 -30.12 -26.72 3.96
CA ALA A 102 -30.68 -27.53 5.03
C ALA A 102 -32.22 -27.63 4.91
N GLY A 103 -32.89 -26.52 4.61
CA GLY A 103 -34.33 -26.48 4.35
C GLY A 103 -34.74 -27.35 3.16
N CYS A 104 -34.04 -27.24 2.03
CA CYS A 104 -34.28 -28.07 0.86
C CYS A 104 -34.06 -29.56 1.17
N THR A 105 -33.01 -29.92 1.91
CA THR A 105 -32.76 -31.31 2.30
C THR A 105 -33.84 -31.85 3.24
N ALA A 106 -34.32 -31.02 4.18
CA ALA A 106 -35.38 -31.42 5.09
C ALA A 106 -36.70 -31.64 4.36
N VAL A 107 -37.08 -30.74 3.44
CA VAL A 107 -38.27 -30.88 2.60
C VAL A 107 -38.18 -32.14 1.74
N ALA A 108 -37.04 -32.39 1.09
CA ALA A 108 -36.83 -33.59 0.27
C ALA A 108 -36.94 -34.88 1.10
N ALA A 109 -36.36 -34.91 2.30
CA ALA A 109 -36.48 -36.06 3.19
C ALA A 109 -37.92 -36.32 3.64
N LEU A 110 -38.67 -35.25 3.93
CA LEU A 110 -40.09 -35.35 4.34
C LEU A 110 -40.96 -35.89 3.21
N LEU A 111 -40.69 -35.47 1.96
CA LEU A 111 -41.36 -36.00 0.76
C LEU A 111 -41.03 -37.47 0.47
N LEU A 112 -39.88 -37.99 0.91
CA LEU A 112 -39.52 -39.41 0.75
C LEU A 112 -40.16 -40.31 1.81
N VAL A 113 -40.58 -39.74 2.94
CA VAL A 113 -41.18 -40.47 4.08
C VAL A 113 -42.72 -40.51 3.98
N LEU A 114 -43.31 -39.54 3.28
CA LEU A 114 -44.75 -39.47 2.95
C LEU A 114 -45.11 -40.38 1.76
#